data_AF-A0A928SP80-F1
#
_entry.id   AF-A0A928SP80-F1
#
_cell.length_a   1.000
_cell.length_b   1.000
_cell.length_c   1.000
_cell.angle_alpha   90.00
_cell.angle_beta   90.00
_cell.angle_gamma   90.00
#
_symmetry.space_group_name_H-M   'P 1'
#
loop_
_entity.id
_entity.type
_entity.pdbx_description
1 polymer ?
#
loop_
_entity_poly.entity_id
_entity_poly.type
_entity_poly.pdbx_seq_one_letter_code
_entity_poly.pdbx_strand_id
1 'polypeptide(L)'
;MYGLQDVTTRIAAALRALSSDGMLHPWFVQIVDEGTGRKFEGSHNERWLHETRPVVEAFLHAKYFLEMVCRYGRELEEPPKTLPSGWAAVLELYGIR
;
A
#
# COMPACT_ATOMS: atom_id res chain seq x y z
N MET A 1 -7.85 -14.30 5.08
CA MET A 1 -8.29 -13.24 4.14
C MET A 1 -8.55 -11.94 4.89
N TYR A 2 -9.66 -11.82 5.64
CA TYR A 2 -10.04 -10.58 6.34
C TYR A 2 -9.00 -10.10 7.38
N GLY A 3 -8.15 -10.99 7.92
CA GLY A 3 -7.04 -10.60 8.79
C GLY A 3 -5.89 -9.86 8.09
N LEU A 4 -5.85 -9.81 6.74
CA LEU A 4 -4.85 -8.99 6.03
C LEU A 4 -5.11 -7.50 6.20
N GLN A 5 -6.33 -7.11 6.58
CA GLN A 5 -6.72 -5.71 6.76
C GLN A 5 -5.87 -5.04 7.86
N ASP A 6 -5.65 -5.70 8.99
CA ASP A 6 -4.86 -5.17 10.10
C ASP A 6 -3.38 -4.95 9.71
N VAL A 7 -2.84 -5.85 8.89
CA VAL A 7 -1.48 -5.67 8.36
C VAL A 7 -1.45 -4.52 7.37
N THR A 8 -2.44 -4.43 6.48
CA THR A 8 -2.56 -3.37 5.48
C THR A 8 -2.63 -1.99 6.12
N THR A 9 -3.47 -1.81 7.15
CA THR A 9 -3.60 -0.53 7.86
C THR A 9 -2.31 -0.14 8.59
N ARG A 10 -1.61 -1.09 9.21
CA ARG A 10 -0.31 -0.84 9.85
C ARG A 10 0.75 -0.43 8.84
N ILE A 11 0.78 -1.05 7.66
CA ILE A 11 1.71 -0.67 6.60
C ILE A 11 1.37 0.72 6.07
N ALA A 12 0.11 1.00 5.77
CA ALA A 12 -0.32 2.31 5.29
C ALA A 12 0.00 3.43 6.30
N ALA A 13 -0.17 3.17 7.60
CA ALA A 13 0.22 4.10 8.66
C ALA A 13 1.74 4.34 8.69
N ALA A 14 2.55 3.29 8.53
CA ALA A 14 4.00 3.41 8.48
C ALA A 14 4.47 4.21 7.25
N LEU A 15 3.89 3.96 6.08
CA LEU A 15 4.16 4.74 4.86
C LEU A 15 3.76 6.20 5.05
N ARG A 16 2.58 6.46 5.63
CA ARG A 16 2.10 7.83 5.89
C ARG A 16 3.03 8.61 6.83
N ALA A 17 3.59 7.94 7.84
CA ALA A 17 4.51 8.55 8.79
C ALA A 17 5.86 8.99 8.18
N LEU A 18 6.19 8.49 6.98
CA LEU A 18 7.37 8.91 6.23
C LEU A 18 7.10 10.13 5.33
N SER A 19 5.84 10.47 5.07
CA SER A 19 5.50 11.64 4.29
C SER A 19 5.68 12.92 5.12
N SER A 20 6.20 13.98 4.50
CA SER A 20 6.41 15.28 5.14
C SER A 20 5.09 16.00 5.49
N ASP A 21 4.03 15.75 4.73
CA ASP A 21 2.69 16.32 4.92
C ASP A 21 1.66 15.29 5.43
N GLY A 22 2.11 14.06 5.68
CA GLY A 22 1.24 12.96 6.09
C GLY A 22 0.25 12.49 5.00
N MET A 23 0.47 12.86 3.74
CA MET A 23 -0.33 12.45 2.60
C MET A 23 0.34 11.31 1.82
N LEU A 24 -0.51 10.45 1.26
CA LEU A 24 -0.14 9.42 0.29
C LEU A 24 -1.00 9.64 -0.96
N HIS A 25 -0.56 9.12 -2.10
CA HIS A 25 -1.23 9.34 -3.37
C HIS A 25 -2.70 8.88 -3.31
N PRO A 26 -3.67 9.68 -3.82
CA PRO A 26 -5.11 9.40 -3.70
C PRO A 26 -5.54 8.00 -4.15
N TRP A 27 -5.02 7.49 -5.27
CA TRP A 27 -5.36 6.14 -5.73
C TRP A 27 -4.94 5.06 -4.73
N PHE A 28 -3.81 5.23 -4.04
CA PHE A 28 -3.34 4.27 -3.03
C PHE A 28 -4.25 4.30 -1.81
N VAL A 29 -4.64 5.50 -1.38
CA VAL A 29 -5.61 5.68 -0.29
C VAL A 29 -6.93 5.00 -0.63
N GLN A 30 -7.45 5.20 -1.84
CA GLN A 30 -8.68 4.55 -2.30
C GLN A 30 -8.59 3.02 -2.23
N ILE A 31 -7.49 2.44 -2.73
CA ILE A 31 -7.27 0.98 -2.69
C ILE A 31 -7.27 0.47 -1.22
N VAL A 32 -6.58 1.17 -0.32
CA VAL A 32 -6.52 0.80 1.10
C VAL A 32 -7.91 0.91 1.75
N ASP A 33 -8.66 1.96 1.46
CA ASP A 33 -9.99 2.17 2.01
C ASP A 33 -10.99 1.11 1.53
N GLU A 34 -10.94 0.73 0.24
CA GLU A 34 -11.78 -0.33 -0.32
C GLU A 34 -11.44 -1.72 0.22
N GLY A 35 -10.17 -1.96 0.55
CA GLY A 35 -9.66 -3.25 1.04
C GLY A 35 -9.67 -3.42 2.55
N THR A 36 -9.99 -2.40 3.35
CA THR A 36 -9.94 -2.42 4.82
C THR A 36 -11.27 -2.02 5.48
N GLY A 37 -11.40 -2.19 6.80
CA GLY A 37 -12.64 -1.88 7.54
C GLY A 37 -13.83 -2.82 7.25
N ARG A 38 -13.65 -3.83 6.40
CA ARG A 38 -14.68 -4.80 6.02
C ARG A 38 -14.89 -5.82 7.13
N LYS A 39 -16.15 -6.10 7.45
CA LYS A 39 -16.55 -7.17 8.38
C LYS A 39 -16.91 -8.41 7.58
N PHE A 40 -16.49 -9.57 8.06
CA PHE A 40 -16.85 -10.83 7.42
C PHE A 40 -18.30 -11.20 7.73
N GLU A 41 -19.03 -11.61 6.70
CA GLU A 41 -20.36 -12.21 6.82
C GLU A 41 -20.37 -13.57 6.13
N GLY A 42 -21.14 -14.53 6.65
CA GLY A 42 -21.20 -15.88 6.07
C GLY A 42 -21.62 -15.90 4.60
N SER A 43 -22.46 -14.94 4.19
CA SER A 43 -22.91 -14.71 2.81
C SER A 43 -21.77 -14.36 1.84
N HIS A 44 -20.65 -13.82 2.34
CA HIS A 44 -19.49 -13.49 1.51
C HIS A 44 -18.87 -14.72 0.85
N ASN A 45 -19.05 -15.91 1.43
CA ASN A 45 -18.57 -17.15 0.85
C ASN A 45 -19.20 -17.44 -0.53
N GLU A 46 -20.44 -17.00 -0.76
CA GLU A 46 -21.14 -17.18 -2.04
C GLU A 46 -20.56 -16.30 -3.16
N ARG A 47 -19.94 -15.18 -2.78
CA ARG A 47 -19.31 -14.22 -3.70
C ARG A 47 -17.84 -14.00 -3.36
N TRP A 48 -17.15 -15.05 -2.94
CA TRP A 48 -15.82 -14.97 -2.33
C TRP A 48 -14.86 -14.07 -3.10
N LEU A 49 -14.67 -14.31 -4.40
CA LEU A 49 -13.74 -13.51 -5.21
C LEU A 49 -14.08 -12.01 -5.24
N HIS A 50 -15.36 -11.66 -5.32
CA HIS A 50 -15.80 -10.27 -5.30
C HIS A 50 -15.48 -9.62 -3.95
N GLU A 51 -15.78 -10.32 -2.86
CA GLU A 51 -15.60 -9.80 -1.51
C GLU A 51 -14.12 -9.72 -1.11
N THR A 52 -13.29 -10.59 -1.65
CA THR A 52 -11.92 -10.73 -1.13
C THR A 52 -10.84 -10.12 -2.00
N ARG A 53 -11.12 -9.84 -3.27
CA ARG A 53 -10.17 -9.16 -4.17
C ARG A 53 -9.72 -7.80 -3.62
N PRO A 54 -10.60 -6.88 -3.15
CA PRO A 54 -10.16 -5.60 -2.60
C PRO A 54 -9.21 -5.77 -1.40
N VAL A 55 -9.49 -6.73 -0.51
CA VAL A 55 -8.65 -7.01 0.66
C VAL A 55 -7.24 -7.46 0.25
N VAL A 56 -7.16 -8.34 -0.75
CA VAL A 56 -5.87 -8.85 -1.25
C VAL A 56 -5.12 -7.78 -2.04
N GLU A 57 -5.83 -7.03 -2.88
CA GLU A 57 -5.26 -5.95 -3.67
C GLU A 57 -4.64 -4.86 -2.80
N ALA A 58 -5.36 -4.43 -1.75
CA ALA A 58 -4.85 -3.46 -0.79
C ALA A 58 -3.60 -3.96 -0.07
N PHE A 59 -3.62 -5.21 0.38
CA PHE A 59 -2.45 -5.82 1.01
C PHE A 59 -1.24 -5.89 0.07
N LEU A 60 -1.44 -6.31 -1.19
CA LEU A 60 -0.36 -6.45 -2.16
C LEU A 60 0.26 -5.09 -2.52
N HIS A 61 -0.55 -4.05 -2.72
CA HIS A 61 -0.05 -2.69 -2.95
C HIS A 61 0.70 -2.16 -1.74
N ALA A 62 0.14 -2.29 -0.53
CA ALA A 62 0.79 -1.85 0.69
C ALA A 62 2.13 -2.57 0.90
N LYS A 63 2.15 -3.90 0.76
CA LYS A 63 3.37 -4.71 0.85
C LYS A 63 4.42 -4.28 -0.18
N TYR A 64 4.02 -4.10 -1.44
CA TYR A 64 4.93 -3.67 -2.50
C TYR A 64 5.63 -2.35 -2.13
N PHE A 65 4.86 -1.34 -1.72
CA PHE A 65 5.45 -0.05 -1.35
C PHE A 65 6.33 -0.12 -0.12
N LEU A 66 5.94 -0.89 0.91
CA LEU A 66 6.80 -1.12 2.06
C LEU A 66 8.14 -1.73 1.63
N GLU A 67 8.11 -2.75 0.76
CA GLU A 67 9.30 -3.40 0.24
C GLU A 67 10.17 -2.42 -0.54
N MET A 68 9.59 -1.58 -1.40
CA MET A 68 10.33 -0.58 -2.17
C MET A 68 10.95 0.48 -1.26
N VAL A 69 10.19 1.04 -0.32
CA VAL A 69 10.70 2.03 0.65
C VAL A 69 11.84 1.44 1.48
N CYS A 70 11.66 0.23 2.02
CA CYS A 70 12.71 -0.43 2.80
C CYS A 70 13.95 -0.77 1.96
N ARG A 71 13.77 -1.20 0.72
CA ARG A 71 14.87 -1.53 -0.18
C ARG A 71 15.68 -0.29 -0.52
N TYR A 72 15.03 0.73 -1.06
CA TYR A 72 15.72 1.94 -1.52
C TYR A 72 16.23 2.80 -0.38
N GLY A 73 15.54 2.82 0.78
CA GLY A 73 16.08 3.47 1.98
C GLY A 73 17.34 2.81 2.56
N ARG A 74 17.66 1.57 2.17
CA ARG A 74 18.94 0.91 2.48
C ARG A 74 19.99 1.05 1.39
N GLU A 75 19.56 1.07 0.12
CA GLU A 75 20.45 1.05 -1.04
C GLU A 75 20.87 2.45 -1.52
N LEU A 76 20.06 3.49 -1.27
CA LEU A 76 20.28 4.84 -1.78
C LEU A 76 20.61 5.81 -0.64
N GLU A 77 21.81 6.40 -0.68
CA GLU A 77 22.19 7.55 0.16
C GLU A 77 21.89 8.89 -0.52
N GLU A 78 21.83 8.88 -1.86
CA GLU A 78 21.57 10.05 -2.70
C GLU A 78 20.65 9.69 -3.89
N PRO A 79 20.01 10.67 -4.55
CA PRO A 79 19.17 10.42 -5.72
C PRO A 79 19.94 9.70 -6.85
N PRO A 80 19.40 8.60 -7.42
CA PRO A 80 20.11 7.82 -8.42
C PRO A 80 20.15 8.53 -9.78
N LYS A 81 21.25 8.36 -10.53
CA LYS A 81 21.41 8.95 -11.88
C LYS A 81 20.37 8.45 -12.89
N THR A 82 19.99 7.17 -12.79
CA THR A 82 18.93 6.56 -13.59
C THR A 82 17.84 6.12 -12.64
N LEU A 83 16.60 6.54 -12.90
CA LEU A 83 15.48 6.31 -12.00
C LEU A 83 14.98 4.84 -12.08
N PRO A 84 15.23 3.98 -11.07
CA PRO A 84 14.70 2.63 -11.06
C PRO A 84 13.18 2.68 -10.96
N SER A 85 12.47 1.76 -11.61
CA SER A 85 11.00 1.73 -11.60
C SER A 85 10.40 1.61 -10.19
N GLY A 86 11.05 0.86 -9.30
CA GLY A 86 10.62 0.75 -7.91
C GLY A 86 10.77 2.07 -7.14
N TRP A 87 11.85 2.82 -7.38
CA TRP A 87 12.03 4.13 -6.76
C TRP A 87 11.06 5.16 -7.34
N ALA A 88 10.85 5.13 -8.66
CA ALA A 88 9.79 5.90 -9.31
C ALA A 88 8.41 5.67 -8.67
N ALA A 89 8.07 4.42 -8.34
CA ALA A 89 6.82 4.11 -7.66
C ALA A 89 6.77 4.73 -6.25
N VAL A 90 7.87 4.71 -5.50
CA VAL A 90 7.94 5.38 -4.18
C VAL A 90 7.71 6.89 -4.31
N LEU A 91 8.35 7.54 -5.28
CA LEU A 91 8.14 8.97 -5.53
C LEU A 91 6.67 9.27 -5.90
N GLU A 92 6.06 8.41 -6.73
CA GLU A 92 4.64 8.50 -7.09
C GLU A 92 3.73 8.35 -5.85
N LEU A 93 4.02 7.40 -4.96
CA LEU A 93 3.25 7.18 -3.74
C LEU A 93 3.19 8.45 -2.87
N TYR A 94 4.27 9.23 -2.84
CA TYR A 94 4.33 10.49 -2.08
C TYR A 94 3.96 11.72 -2.92
N GLY A 95 3.53 11.57 -4.18
CA GLY A 95 3.11 12.69 -5.02
C GLY A 95 4.24 13.68 -5.35
N ILE A 96 5.50 13.23 -5.32
CA ILE A 96 6.69 14.04 -5.57
C ILE A 96 7.31 13.77 -6.95
N ARG A 97 6.56 13.13 -7.83
CA ARG A 97 6.91 12.87 -9.23
C ARG A 97 6.05 13.72 -10.16
#